data_AF-A0A1G1CIK0-F1
#
_entry.id   AF-A0A1G1CIK0-F1
#
_cell.length_a   1.000
_cell.length_b   1.000
_cell.length_c   1.000
_cell.angle_alpha   90.00
_cell.angle_beta   90.00
_cell.angle_gamma   90.00
#
_symmetry.space_group_name_H-M   'P 1'
#
loop_
_entity.id
_entity.type
_entity.pdbx_description
1 polymer ?
#
loop_
_entity_poly.entity_id
_entity_poly.type
_entity_poly.pdbx_seq_one_letter_code
_entity_poly.pdbx_strand_id
1 'polypeptide(L)'
;MNALGNDGLDVMIGPERFLVAWGSSGQDREIGGLRTDAALAVLRLDATGAPAAALLQAGTTLAWQGQTVLQLDASGTAEARFDHGTLSAQVTGDVTPHAPLPERIGCRSGWAVESATLNGRPAKVQLQGECRRISLE
;
A
#
# COMPACT_ATOMS: atom_id res chain seq x y z
N MET A 1 -8.87 16.81 11.82
CA MET A 1 -9.20 16.24 10.51
C MET A 1 -9.29 17.40 9.54
N ASN A 2 -8.53 17.35 8.44
CA ASN A 2 -8.48 18.39 7.43
C ASN A 2 -8.85 17.77 6.08
N ALA A 3 -9.74 18.41 5.32
CA ALA A 3 -10.02 17.98 3.95
C ALA A 3 -8.81 18.27 3.06
N LEU A 4 -8.48 17.34 2.16
CA LEU A 4 -7.44 17.51 1.14
C LEU A 4 -8.10 17.70 -0.24
N GLY A 5 -9.06 18.62 -0.30
CA GLY A 5 -9.97 18.74 -1.45
C GLY A 5 -11.20 17.85 -1.30
N ASN A 6 -11.84 17.50 -2.43
CA ASN A 6 -13.08 16.71 -2.44
C ASN A 6 -12.85 15.20 -2.35
N ASP A 7 -11.63 14.76 -2.65
CA ASP A 7 -11.29 13.36 -2.88
C ASP A 7 -10.26 12.82 -1.90
N GLY A 8 -10.06 13.53 -0.78
CA GLY A 8 -9.11 13.10 0.25
C GLY A 8 -9.27 13.77 1.61
N LEU A 9 -8.67 13.12 2.61
CA LEU A 9 -8.76 13.47 4.01
C LEU A 9 -7.42 13.27 4.72
N ASP A 10 -7.08 14.18 5.62
CA ASP A 10 -5.95 14.08 6.55
C ASP A 10 -6.48 14.00 7.98
N VAL A 11 -6.21 12.89 8.66
CA VAL A 11 -6.74 12.60 10.00
C VAL A 11 -5.58 12.33 10.95
N MET A 12 -5.59 13.02 12.08
CA MET A 12 -4.73 12.70 13.21
C MET A 12 -5.53 11.85 14.21
N ILE A 13 -4.98 10.70 14.60
CA ILE A 13 -5.53 9.85 15.67
C ILE A 13 -4.41 9.61 16.68
N GLY A 14 -4.43 10.36 17.78
CA GLY A 14 -3.29 10.38 18.70
C GLY A 14 -2.00 10.87 17.99
N PRO A 15 -0.87 10.15 18.09
CA PRO A 15 0.37 10.49 17.40
C PRO A 15 0.40 10.05 15.93
N GLU A 16 -0.57 9.26 15.48
CA GLU A 16 -0.60 8.71 14.12
C GLU A 16 -1.30 9.66 13.16
N ARG A 17 -0.77 9.74 11.93
CA ARG A 17 -1.37 10.50 10.83
C ARG A 17 -1.87 9.56 9.75
N PHE A 18 -3.09 9.78 9.30
CA PHE A 18 -3.74 9.00 8.25
C PHE A 18 -4.09 9.91 7.08
N LEU A 19 -3.65 9.51 5.89
CA LEU A 19 -4.04 10.13 4.64
C LEU A 19 -4.96 9.16 3.91
N VAL A 20 -6.15 9.64 3.56
CA VAL A 20 -7.16 8.86 2.87
C VAL A 20 -7.43 9.55 1.53
N ALA A 21 -7.48 8.78 0.45
CA ALA A 21 -7.89 9.27 -0.86
C ALA A 21 -8.91 8.31 -1.48
N TRP A 22 -9.88 8.83 -2.23
CA TRP A 22 -10.92 8.04 -2.88
C TRP A 22 -11.23 8.51 -4.30
N GLY A 23 -11.97 7.69 -5.06
CA GLY A 23 -12.60 8.02 -6.34
C GLY A 23 -12.61 6.84 -7.31
N SER A 24 -12.37 7.06 -8.61
CA SER A 24 -12.51 6.02 -9.63
C SER A 24 -11.26 5.15 -9.80
N SER A 25 -11.39 3.82 -9.68
CA SER A 25 -10.29 2.86 -9.94
C SER A 25 -9.60 3.11 -11.29
N GLY A 26 -8.27 3.05 -11.32
CA GLY A 26 -7.44 3.20 -12.51
C GLY A 26 -7.19 4.64 -12.95
N GLN A 27 -7.70 5.64 -12.23
CA GLN A 27 -7.39 7.04 -12.47
C GLN A 27 -6.35 7.54 -11.47
N ASP A 28 -5.17 7.93 -11.97
CA ASP A 28 -4.14 8.53 -11.15
C ASP A 28 -4.63 9.82 -10.49
N ARG A 29 -4.33 9.98 -9.19
CA ARG A 29 -4.54 11.21 -8.44
C ARG A 29 -3.39 11.45 -7.49
N GLU A 30 -3.12 12.72 -7.19
CA GLU A 30 -2.14 13.14 -6.20
C GLU A 30 -2.75 14.19 -5.28
N ILE A 31 -2.78 13.89 -3.98
CA ILE A 31 -3.49 14.69 -2.98
C ILE A 31 -2.65 14.73 -1.71
N GLY A 32 -2.20 15.92 -1.31
CA GLY A 32 -1.43 16.09 -0.07
C GLY A 32 -0.12 15.29 0.00
N GLY A 33 0.47 14.94 -1.15
CA GLY A 33 1.67 14.09 -1.27
C GLY A 33 1.38 12.58 -1.39
N LEU A 34 0.12 12.15 -1.23
CA LEU A 34 -0.34 10.79 -1.50
C LEU A 34 -0.70 10.67 -2.97
N ARG A 35 -0.04 9.79 -3.72
CA ARG A 35 -0.37 9.48 -5.12
C ARG A 35 -0.93 8.07 -5.24
N THR A 36 -2.05 7.90 -5.94
CA THR A 36 -2.69 6.58 -6.11
C THR A 36 -3.62 6.52 -7.32
N ASP A 37 -3.79 5.34 -7.89
CA ASP A 37 -4.81 5.02 -8.90
C ASP A 37 -6.02 4.26 -8.31
N ALA A 38 -6.00 3.99 -7.00
CA ALA A 38 -6.98 3.15 -6.33
C ALA A 38 -8.34 3.84 -6.17
N ALA A 39 -9.41 3.04 -6.11
CA ALA A 39 -10.72 3.54 -5.74
C ALA A 39 -10.75 4.06 -4.28
N LEU A 40 -9.97 3.40 -3.41
CA LEU A 40 -9.70 3.84 -2.05
C LEU A 40 -8.24 3.55 -1.70
N ALA A 41 -7.56 4.54 -1.13
CA ALA A 41 -6.22 4.42 -0.59
C ALA A 41 -6.19 4.99 0.82
N VAL A 42 -5.52 4.28 1.74
CA VAL A 42 -5.22 4.79 3.08
C VAL A 42 -3.74 4.61 3.33
N LEU A 43 -3.08 5.66 3.83
CA LEU A 43 -1.71 5.61 4.28
C LEU A 43 -1.66 6.07 5.74
N ARG A 44 -1.16 5.21 6.61
CA ARG A 44 -0.81 5.57 7.99
C ARG A 44 0.66 5.88 8.05
N LEU A 45 0.99 7.04 8.59
CA LEU A 45 2.35 7.45 8.91
C LEU A 45 2.60 7.29 10.42
N ASP A 46 3.81 6.87 10.78
CA ASP A 46 4.29 6.92 12.16
C ASP A 46 4.62 8.35 12.60
N ALA A 47 5.07 8.50 13.85
CA ALA A 47 5.44 9.78 14.43
C ALA A 47 6.63 10.47 13.72
N THR A 48 7.41 9.74 12.92
CA THR A 48 8.53 10.29 12.12
C THR A 48 8.09 10.73 10.72
N GLY A 49 6.85 10.43 10.33
CA GLY A 49 6.32 10.71 8.99
C GLY A 49 6.61 9.61 7.97
N ALA A 50 7.09 8.45 8.41
CA ALA A 50 7.32 7.28 7.56
C ALA A 50 6.06 6.39 7.47
N PRO A 51 5.78 5.73 6.33
CA PRO A 51 4.72 4.75 6.19
C PRO A 51 4.82 3.62 7.22
N ALA A 52 3.78 3.48 8.02
CA ALA A 52 3.63 2.42 9.01
C ALA A 52 2.55 1.41 8.61
N ALA A 53 1.58 1.82 7.80
CA ALA A 53 0.61 0.91 7.17
C ALA A 53 0.03 1.53 5.90
N ALA A 54 -0.41 0.69 4.96
CA ALA A 54 -1.06 1.11 3.74
C ALA A 54 -2.24 0.18 3.41
N LEU A 55 -3.33 0.75 2.90
CA LEU A 55 -4.44 0.06 2.27
C LEU A 55 -4.55 0.61 0.85
N LEU A 56 -4.74 -0.27 -0.10
CA LEU A 56 -5.12 0.04 -1.46
C LEU A 56 -6.29 -0.86 -1.85
N GLN A 57 -7.35 -0.32 -2.44
CA GLN A 57 -8.52 -1.07 -2.90
C GLN A 57 -8.84 -0.71 -4.35
N ALA A 58 -8.95 -1.72 -5.21
CA ALA A 58 -9.18 -1.60 -6.65
C ALA A 58 -8.21 -0.60 -7.30
N GLY A 59 -6.92 -0.90 -7.22
CA GLY A 59 -5.84 -0.10 -7.81
C GLY A 59 -4.55 -0.88 -7.95
N THR A 60 -3.51 -0.23 -8.43
CA THR A 60 -2.17 -0.81 -8.61
C THR A 60 -1.12 -0.11 -7.76
N THR A 61 -1.29 1.16 -7.42
CA THR A 61 -0.20 1.98 -6.87
C THR A 61 -0.66 2.87 -5.71
N LEU A 62 0.16 2.90 -4.66
CA LEU A 62 0.12 3.88 -3.58
C LEU A 62 1.55 4.39 -3.34
N ALA A 63 1.76 5.69 -3.49
CA ALA A 63 3.03 6.37 -3.27
C ALA A 63 2.88 7.56 -2.32
N TRP A 64 3.95 7.85 -1.57
CA TRP A 64 4.03 8.92 -0.59
C TRP A 64 5.25 9.78 -0.88
N GLN A 65 5.05 11.09 -1.08
CA GLN A 65 6.13 12.05 -1.37
C GLN A 65 7.02 11.58 -2.53
N GLY A 66 6.39 11.05 -3.58
CA GLY A 66 7.07 10.52 -4.76
C GLY A 66 7.66 9.10 -4.62
N GLN A 67 7.72 8.54 -3.41
CA GLN A 67 8.26 7.20 -3.17
C GLN A 67 7.15 6.14 -3.12
N THR A 68 7.32 5.04 -3.86
CA THR A 68 6.37 3.91 -3.85
C THR A 68 6.28 3.31 -2.46
N VAL A 69 5.09 3.34 -1.86
CA VAL A 69 4.81 2.63 -0.60
C VAL A 69 4.44 1.20 -0.91
N LEU A 70 3.46 1.02 -1.79
CA LEU A 70 2.94 -0.27 -2.21
C LEU A 70 2.57 -0.21 -3.70
N GLN A 71 3.01 -1.21 -4.46
CA GLN A 71 2.63 -1.38 -5.86
C GLN A 71 2.31 -2.84 -6.14
N LEU A 72 1.22 -3.10 -6.84
CA LEU A 72 0.77 -4.42 -7.27
C LEU A 72 1.10 -4.64 -8.75
N ASP A 73 1.35 -5.88 -9.14
CA ASP A 73 1.58 -6.22 -10.55
C ASP A 73 0.29 -6.13 -11.41
N ALA A 74 -0.89 -6.12 -10.78
CA ALA A 74 -2.20 -5.94 -11.41
C ALA A 74 -3.19 -5.27 -10.44
N SER A 75 -4.31 -4.74 -10.96
CA SER A 75 -5.33 -4.09 -10.12
C SER A 75 -5.89 -5.07 -9.09
N GLY A 76 -5.97 -4.65 -7.83
CA GLY A 76 -6.45 -5.48 -6.74
C GLY A 76 -6.65 -4.70 -5.45
N THR A 77 -6.78 -5.44 -4.36
CA THR A 77 -6.82 -4.92 -2.99
C THR A 77 -5.61 -5.42 -2.23
N ALA A 78 -4.97 -4.53 -1.49
CA ALA A 78 -3.85 -4.89 -0.64
C ALA A 78 -3.82 -4.10 0.66
N GLU A 79 -3.39 -4.77 1.71
CA GLU A 79 -3.07 -4.20 3.01
C GLU A 79 -1.61 -4.49 3.31
N ALA A 80 -0.86 -3.50 3.78
CA ALA A 80 0.53 -3.65 4.17
C ALA A 80 0.78 -2.98 5.52
N ARG A 81 1.63 -3.60 6.35
CA ARG A 81 2.18 -3.02 7.58
C ARG A 81 3.70 -3.06 7.52
N PHE A 82 4.31 -1.97 7.97
CA PHE A 82 5.75 -1.80 8.05
C PHE A 82 6.12 -1.74 9.52
N ASP A 83 6.99 -2.64 9.96
CA ASP A 83 7.43 -2.74 11.35
C ASP A 83 8.92 -3.09 11.40
N HIS A 84 9.76 -2.14 11.80
CA HIS A 84 11.21 -2.32 11.97
C HIS A 84 11.90 -3.12 10.84
N GLY A 85 11.70 -2.70 9.58
CA GLY A 85 12.29 -3.37 8.41
C GLY A 85 11.54 -4.62 7.94
N THR A 86 10.46 -5.03 8.62
CA THR A 86 9.59 -6.13 8.21
C THR A 86 8.34 -5.61 7.53
N LEU A 87 8.01 -6.17 6.36
CA LEU A 87 6.75 -5.91 5.66
C LEU A 87 5.79 -7.09 5.83
N SER A 88 4.61 -6.85 6.35
CA SER A 88 3.53 -7.85 6.34
C SER A 88 2.42 -7.37 5.42
N ALA A 89 2.18 -8.09 4.33
CA ALA A 89 1.17 -7.71 3.35
C ALA A 89 0.13 -8.81 3.11
N GLN A 90 -1.09 -8.39 2.84
CA GLN A 90 -2.15 -9.20 2.27
C GLN A 90 -2.55 -8.60 0.92
N VAL A 91 -2.65 -9.41 -0.11
CA VAL A 91 -2.98 -8.99 -1.48
C VAL A 91 -4.01 -9.97 -2.04
N THR A 92 -5.09 -9.44 -2.60
CA THR A 92 -6.11 -10.18 -3.35
C THR A 92 -6.47 -9.44 -4.64
N GLY A 93 -6.71 -10.20 -5.72
CA GLY A 93 -7.24 -9.66 -6.99
C GLY A 93 -8.74 -9.91 -7.17
N ASP A 94 -9.32 -10.81 -6.37
CA ASP A 94 -10.72 -11.18 -6.41
C ASP A 94 -11.36 -10.94 -5.05
N VAL A 95 -12.41 -10.13 -5.02
CA VAL A 95 -13.17 -9.77 -3.82
C VAL A 95 -14.40 -10.64 -3.61
N THR A 96 -14.61 -11.65 -4.47
CA THR A 96 -15.65 -12.66 -4.28
C THR A 96 -15.37 -13.44 -2.99
N PRO A 97 -16.36 -13.60 -2.10
CA PRO A 97 -16.18 -14.41 -0.89
C PRO A 97 -15.64 -15.79 -1.22
N HIS A 98 -14.64 -16.24 -0.46
CA HIS A 98 -13.95 -17.53 -0.64
C HIS A 98 -13.17 -17.68 -1.95
N ALA A 99 -12.92 -16.61 -2.71
CA ALA A 99 -12.00 -16.67 -3.83
C ALA A 99 -10.62 -17.18 -3.34
N PRO A 100 -10.00 -18.13 -4.06
CA PRO A 100 -8.66 -18.58 -3.72
C PRO A 100 -7.71 -17.38 -3.82
N LEU A 101 -6.75 -17.32 -2.90
CA LEU A 101 -5.67 -16.36 -3.01
C LEU A 101 -4.93 -16.62 -4.33
N PRO A 102 -4.55 -15.57 -5.10
CA PRO A 102 -3.90 -15.76 -6.37
C PRO A 102 -2.63 -16.64 -6.25
N GLU A 103 -2.32 -17.45 -7.26
CA GLU A 103 -1.12 -18.31 -7.21
C GLU A 103 0.17 -17.50 -7.42
N ARG A 104 0.09 -16.41 -8.18
CA ARG A 104 1.21 -15.48 -8.43
C ARG A 104 0.89 -14.15 -7.80
N ILE A 105 1.35 -13.99 -6.56
CA ILE A 105 1.14 -12.76 -5.78
C ILE A 105 2.49 -12.13 -5.57
N GLY A 106 2.57 -10.86 -5.97
CA GLY A 106 3.71 -10.02 -5.67
C GLY A 106 3.26 -8.61 -5.42
N CYS A 107 4.01 -7.92 -4.57
CA CYS A 107 3.94 -6.49 -4.46
C CYS A 107 5.35 -5.91 -4.47
N ARG A 108 5.44 -4.59 -4.60
CA ARG A 108 6.70 -3.84 -4.54
C ARG A 108 6.59 -2.74 -3.51
N SER A 109 7.70 -2.44 -2.86
CA SER A 109 7.84 -1.29 -1.99
C SER A 109 9.18 -0.59 -2.22
N GLY A 110 9.16 0.73 -2.29
CA GLY A 110 10.36 1.56 -2.28
C GLY A 110 10.96 1.74 -0.88
N TRP A 111 10.30 1.26 0.17
CA TRP A 111 10.75 1.41 1.55
C TRP A 111 11.72 0.32 1.96
N ALA A 112 12.52 0.57 3.01
CA ALA A 112 13.49 -0.38 3.53
C ALA A 112 12.77 -1.63 4.10
N VAL A 113 12.80 -2.72 3.33
CA VAL A 113 12.25 -4.02 3.70
C VAL A 113 13.39 -5.04 3.68
N GLU A 114 13.61 -5.69 4.80
CA GLU A 114 14.64 -6.71 5.01
C GLU A 114 14.02 -8.11 5.06
N SER A 115 12.81 -8.21 5.60
CA SER A 115 12.03 -9.45 5.62
C SER A 115 10.57 -9.16 5.30
N ALA A 116 9.84 -10.17 4.81
CA ALA A 116 8.43 -9.99 4.50
C ALA A 116 7.57 -11.24 4.72
N THR A 117 6.30 -11.01 5.04
CA THR A 117 5.24 -11.99 4.86
C THR A 117 4.25 -11.49 3.82
N LEU A 118 3.76 -12.41 2.99
CA LEU A 118 2.74 -12.15 1.97
C LEU A 118 1.64 -13.19 2.14
N ASN A 119 0.42 -12.72 2.38
CA ASN A 119 -0.75 -13.56 2.65
C ASN A 119 -0.50 -14.60 3.76
N GLY A 120 0.16 -14.17 4.84
CA GLY A 120 0.46 -15.01 6.01
C GLY A 120 1.58 -16.03 5.81
N ARG A 121 2.25 -16.04 4.65
CA ARG A 121 3.39 -16.92 4.37
C ARG A 121 4.70 -16.11 4.28
N PRO A 122 5.86 -16.69 4.65
CA PRO A 122 7.15 -16.05 4.39
C PRO A 122 7.32 -15.75 2.89
N ALA A 123 7.79 -14.54 2.59
CA ALA A 123 7.99 -14.06 1.22
C ALA A 123 9.46 -13.75 0.95
N LYS A 124 9.89 -13.92 -0.30
CA LYS A 124 11.21 -13.50 -0.77
C LYS A 124 11.20 -11.98 -0.96
N VAL A 125 12.28 -11.33 -0.53
CA VAL A 125 12.52 -9.90 -0.76
C VAL A 125 13.71 -9.78 -1.73
N GLN A 126 13.49 -9.15 -2.88
CA GLN A 126 14.52 -8.96 -3.90
C GLN A 126 14.58 -7.50 -4.32
N LEU A 127 15.77 -6.90 -4.27
CA LEU A 127 15.97 -5.56 -4.81
C LEU A 127 15.84 -5.60 -6.35
N GLN A 128 14.98 -4.75 -6.90
CA GLN A 128 14.72 -4.59 -8.33
C GLN A 128 14.65 -3.09 -8.65
N GLY A 129 15.76 -2.52 -9.11
CA GLY A 129 15.89 -1.07 -9.26
C GLY A 129 15.80 -0.38 -7.90
N GLU A 130 14.94 0.64 -7.79
CA GLU A 130 14.73 1.40 -6.54
C GLU A 130 13.73 0.73 -5.58
N CYS A 131 13.04 -0.32 -6.04
CA CYS A 131 12.02 -1.02 -5.25
C CYS A 131 12.50 -2.41 -4.84
N ARG A 132 11.92 -2.91 -3.75
CA ARG A 132 12.02 -4.31 -3.34
C ARG A 132 10.77 -5.03 -3.83
N ARG A 133 10.94 -6.11 -4.59
CA ARG A 133 9.88 -7.04 -4.95
C ARG A 133 9.70 -8.03 -3.80
N ILE A 134 8.46 -8.16 -3.35
CA ILE A 134 8.01 -9.13 -2.35
C ILE A 134 7.14 -10.15 -3.08
N SER A 135 7.49 -11.43 -3.00
CA SER A 135 6.73 -12.51 -3.64
C SER A 135 6.79 -13.83 -2.88
N LEU A 136 5.73 -14.62 -3.01
CA LEU A 136 5.79 -16.06 -2.71
C LEU A 136 6.58 -16.73 -3.85
N GLU A 137 7.33 -17.78 -3.51
CA GLU A 137 8.45 -18.38 -4.28
C GLU A 137 8.62 -18.12 -5.77
#